data_AF-S4YD60-F1
#
_entry.id   AF-S4YD60-F1
#
_cell.length_a   1.000
_cell.length_b   1.000
_cell.length_c   1.000
_cell.angle_alpha   90.00
_cell.angle_beta   90.00
_cell.angle_gamma   90.00
#
_symmetry.space_group_name_H-M   'P 1'
#
loop_
_entity.id
_entity.type
_entity.pdbx_description
1 polymer ?
#
loop_
_entity_poly.entity_id
_entity_poly.type
_entity_poly.pdbx_seq_one_letter_code
_entity_poly.pdbx_strand_id
1 'polypeptide(L)'
;MGRAFLANLVRELFQTEHSAKAHPLVEAERLGDVPPAHAMRAVSAHAKAVLSELPSFLGERGLPISAGGSAVGHIFSALRGHLADHLLNAEKSYRGTLLGMRHGVDLVELIQYVATAEGDTQLAAWCARWLSARRPLVEAAADELAWFAARPARATRAAKDSVVAHLLQGLVNGAELAAQRLRRLAALAG
;
A
#
# COMPACT_ATOMS: atom_id res chain seq x y z
N MET A 1 -30.33 4.76 -5.46
CA MET A 1 -28.98 5.06 -6.01
C MET A 1 -27.87 4.69 -5.02
N GLY A 2 -27.99 5.01 -3.72
CA GLY A 2 -26.94 4.72 -2.74
C GLY A 2 -26.61 3.22 -2.57
N ARG A 3 -27.59 2.32 -2.57
CA ARG A 3 -27.31 0.85 -2.51
C ARG A 3 -26.38 0.30 -3.60
N ALA A 4 -26.48 0.78 -4.84
CA ALA A 4 -25.60 0.35 -5.93
C ALA A 4 -24.18 0.89 -5.76
N PHE A 5 -24.07 2.14 -5.30
CA PHE A 5 -22.80 2.76 -4.94
C PHE A 5 -22.14 2.02 -3.76
N LEU A 6 -22.90 1.75 -2.69
CA LEU A 6 -22.44 0.98 -1.54
C LEU A 6 -21.94 -0.42 -1.93
N ALA A 7 -22.66 -1.11 -2.82
CA ALA A 7 -22.22 -2.39 -3.34
C ALA A 7 -20.86 -2.32 -4.08
N ASN A 8 -20.57 -1.21 -4.78
CA ASN A 8 -19.27 -1.00 -5.42
C ASN A 8 -18.17 -0.75 -4.37
N LEU A 9 -18.43 0.10 -3.38
CA LEU A 9 -17.49 0.37 -2.30
C LEU A 9 -17.15 -0.91 -1.51
N VAL A 10 -18.14 -1.76 -1.25
CA VAL A 10 -17.94 -3.04 -0.58
C VAL A 10 -17.07 -4.01 -1.39
N ARG A 11 -17.23 -4.07 -2.72
CA ARG A 11 -16.34 -4.86 -3.57
C ARG A 11 -14.91 -4.33 -3.54
N GLU A 12 -14.76 -3.01 -3.57
CA GLU A 12 -13.46 -2.37 -3.43
C GLU A 12 -12.83 -2.66 -2.06
N LEU A 13 -13.64 -2.71 -0.99
CA LEU A 13 -13.17 -3.05 0.36
C LEU A 13 -12.56 -4.45 0.42
N PHE A 14 -13.18 -5.46 -0.20
CA PHE A 14 -12.57 -6.79 -0.29
C PHE A 14 -11.22 -6.74 -1.01
N GLN A 15 -11.10 -5.96 -2.08
CA GLN A 15 -9.85 -5.85 -2.84
C GLN A 15 -8.75 -5.14 -2.04
N THR A 16 -9.10 -4.06 -1.34
CA THR A 16 -8.16 -3.32 -0.51
C THR A 16 -7.73 -4.13 0.70
N GLU A 17 -8.63 -4.91 1.33
CA GLU A 17 -8.29 -5.81 2.43
C GLU A 17 -7.41 -6.98 1.99
N HIS A 18 -7.67 -7.58 0.83
CA HIS A 18 -6.76 -8.57 0.25
C HIS A 18 -5.36 -7.98 0.00
N SER A 19 -5.30 -6.75 -0.50
CA SER A 19 -4.03 -6.04 -0.72
C SER A 19 -3.33 -5.69 0.59
N ALA A 20 -4.07 -5.24 1.62
CA ALA A 20 -3.56 -4.92 2.95
C ALA A 20 -3.12 -6.17 3.74
N LYS A 21 -3.67 -7.34 3.42
CA LYS A 21 -3.17 -8.62 3.92
C LYS A 21 -1.84 -8.99 3.26
N ALA A 22 -1.75 -8.90 1.93
CA ALA A 22 -0.62 -9.44 1.18
C ALA A 22 0.59 -8.50 1.09
N HIS A 23 0.41 -7.24 0.67
CA HIS A 23 1.54 -6.36 0.35
C HIS A 23 2.36 -5.96 1.58
N PRO A 24 1.76 -5.57 2.73
CA PRO A 24 2.54 -5.31 3.94
C PRO A 24 3.38 -6.50 4.38
N LEU A 25 2.87 -7.73 4.24
CA LEU A 25 3.62 -8.92 4.59
C LEU A 25 4.86 -9.10 3.71
N VAL A 26 4.72 -8.92 2.39
CA VAL A 26 5.83 -8.97 1.44
C VAL A 26 6.89 -7.90 1.76
N GLU A 27 6.48 -6.67 2.08
CA GLU A 27 7.43 -5.63 2.48
C GLU A 27 8.12 -5.97 3.80
N ALA A 28 7.39 -6.51 4.78
CA ALA A 28 7.96 -6.93 6.05
C ALA A 28 8.99 -8.06 5.90
N GLU A 29 8.74 -9.02 5.02
CA GLU A 29 9.69 -10.10 4.71
C GLU A 29 10.98 -9.54 4.10
N ARG A 30 10.88 -8.58 3.18
CA ARG A 30 12.05 -7.91 2.57
C ARG A 30 12.88 -7.11 3.56
N LEU A 31 12.21 -6.45 4.51
CA LEU A 31 12.86 -5.62 5.52
C LEU A 31 13.50 -6.44 6.64
N GLY A 32 13.03 -7.67 6.86
CA GLY A 32 13.52 -8.57 7.91
C GLY A 32 12.92 -8.24 9.28
N ASP A 33 13.74 -8.29 10.32
CA ASP A 33 13.33 -8.03 11.70
C ASP A 33 13.71 -6.60 12.14
N VAL A 34 12.90 -5.63 11.71
CA VAL A 34 13.10 -4.21 11.99
C VAL A 34 11.75 -3.53 12.25
N PRO A 35 11.71 -2.38 12.93
CA PRO A 35 10.45 -1.73 13.33
C PRO A 35 9.45 -1.47 12.18
N PRO A 36 9.86 -0.99 10.98
CA PRO A 36 8.92 -0.85 9.85
C PRO A 36 8.29 -2.19 9.41
N ALA A 37 9.01 -3.31 9.55
CA ALA A 37 8.49 -4.63 9.24
C ALA A 37 7.44 -5.09 10.25
N HIS A 38 7.63 -4.77 11.54
CA HIS A 38 6.66 -5.07 12.59
C HIS A 38 5.35 -4.32 12.37
N ALA A 39 5.42 -3.03 12.03
CA ALA A 39 4.23 -2.23 11.71
C ALA A 39 3.45 -2.81 10.51
N MET A 40 4.15 -3.18 9.44
CA MET A 40 3.54 -3.82 8.28
C MET A 40 2.89 -5.18 8.60
N ARG A 41 3.52 -6.01 9.43
CA ARG A 41 2.91 -7.27 9.91
C ARG A 41 1.64 -7.03 10.72
N ALA A 42 1.62 -6.00 11.58
CA ALA A 42 0.45 -5.66 12.36
C ALA A 42 -0.75 -5.28 11.47
N VAL A 43 -0.52 -4.50 10.42
CA VAL A 43 -1.57 -4.21 9.43
C VAL A 43 -2.03 -5.51 8.74
N SER A 44 -1.10 -6.33 8.25
CA SER A 44 -1.45 -7.59 7.58
C SER A 44 -2.30 -8.52 8.47
N ALA A 45 -1.94 -8.62 9.75
CA ALA A 45 -2.67 -9.42 10.74
C ALA A 45 -4.12 -8.93 10.92
N HIS A 46 -4.31 -7.62 11.08
CA HIS A 46 -5.66 -7.07 11.19
C HIS A 46 -6.46 -7.24 9.88
N ALA A 47 -5.83 -7.12 8.70
CA ALA A 47 -6.50 -7.36 7.42
C ALA A 47 -6.97 -8.81 7.27
N LYS A 48 -6.15 -9.76 7.73
CA LYS A 48 -6.52 -11.17 7.78
C LYS A 48 -7.73 -11.41 8.69
N ALA A 49 -7.79 -10.76 9.85
CA ALA A 49 -8.94 -10.86 10.75
C ALA A 49 -10.21 -10.28 10.11
N VAL A 50 -10.12 -9.08 9.54
CA VAL A 50 -11.23 -8.41 8.85
C VAL A 50 -11.77 -9.26 7.68
N LEU A 51 -10.91 -9.83 6.84
CA LEU A 51 -11.32 -10.73 5.75
C LEU A 51 -12.05 -11.98 6.21
N SER A 52 -11.83 -12.44 7.44
CA SER A 52 -12.54 -13.59 8.00
C SER A 52 -13.95 -13.24 8.49
N GLU A 53 -14.17 -11.99 8.90
CA GLU A 53 -15.46 -11.47 9.39
C GLU A 53 -16.37 -10.98 8.24
N LEU A 54 -15.77 -10.29 7.26
CA LEU A 54 -16.45 -9.58 6.17
C LEU A 54 -17.53 -10.38 5.43
N PRO A 55 -17.28 -11.64 4.98
CA PRO A 55 -18.28 -12.39 4.24
C PRO A 55 -19.58 -12.63 5.01
N SER A 56 -19.48 -12.99 6.29
CA SER A 56 -20.66 -13.22 7.15
C SER A 56 -21.42 -11.90 7.35
N PHE A 57 -20.70 -10.85 7.73
CA PHE A 57 -21.28 -9.55 8.03
C PHE A 57 -21.99 -8.93 6.82
N LEU A 58 -21.42 -9.02 5.62
CA LEU A 58 -22.01 -8.45 4.42
C LEU A 58 -23.11 -9.35 3.82
N GLY A 59 -22.97 -10.67 3.96
CA GLY A 59 -23.97 -11.64 3.52
C GLY A 59 -25.33 -11.44 4.20
N GLU A 60 -25.34 -11.22 5.52
CA GLU A 60 -26.54 -10.90 6.29
C GLU A 60 -27.29 -9.65 5.79
N ARG A 61 -26.59 -8.74 5.08
CA ARG A 61 -27.11 -7.46 4.57
C ARG A 61 -27.44 -7.51 3.08
N GLY A 62 -27.31 -8.68 2.44
CA GLY A 62 -27.49 -8.83 0.99
C GLY A 62 -26.52 -7.97 0.18
N LEU A 63 -25.35 -7.65 0.75
CA LEU A 63 -24.27 -6.93 0.09
C LEU A 63 -23.34 -7.95 -0.62
N PRO A 64 -22.64 -7.52 -1.69
CA PRO A 64 -21.85 -8.45 -2.49
C PRO A 64 -20.71 -9.04 -1.66
N ILE A 65 -20.64 -10.38 -1.62
CA ILE A 65 -19.47 -11.11 -1.17
C ILE A 65 -18.61 -11.36 -2.40
N SER A 66 -17.55 -10.59 -2.60
CA SER A 66 -16.60 -10.85 -3.68
C SER A 66 -15.49 -11.77 -3.17
N ALA A 67 -15.60 -13.06 -3.48
CA ALA A 67 -14.41 -13.92 -3.53
C ALA A 67 -13.50 -13.32 -4.61
N GLY A 68 -12.29 -12.89 -4.24
CA GLY A 68 -11.39 -12.13 -5.12
C GLY A 68 -11.41 -12.58 -6.57
N GLY A 69 -11.87 -11.70 -7.46
CA GLY A 69 -12.09 -12.02 -8.86
C GLY A 69 -12.56 -10.83 -9.69
N SER A 70 -11.58 -10.04 -10.14
CA SER A 70 -11.62 -9.19 -11.34
C SER A 70 -12.37 -7.83 -11.33
N ALA A 71 -11.67 -6.84 -11.92
CA ALA A 71 -12.17 -5.71 -12.71
C ALA A 71 -12.35 -4.29 -12.11
N VAL A 72 -11.80 -3.93 -10.94
CA VAL A 72 -11.54 -2.50 -10.62
C VAL A 72 -10.13 -2.34 -10.04
N GLY A 73 -9.13 -2.71 -10.83
CA GLY A 73 -7.71 -2.61 -10.47
C GLY A 73 -6.86 -1.86 -11.49
N HIS A 74 -7.47 -1.19 -12.46
CA HIS A 74 -6.74 -0.59 -13.58
C HIS A 74 -5.92 0.65 -13.20
N ILE A 75 -6.12 1.24 -12.02
CA ILE A 75 -5.32 2.39 -11.58
C ILE A 75 -4.13 1.92 -10.72
N PHE A 76 -4.34 1.04 -9.73
CA PHE A 76 -3.23 0.56 -8.88
C PHE A 76 -2.36 -0.52 -9.54
N SER A 77 -2.91 -1.36 -10.43
CA SER A 77 -2.12 -2.35 -11.17
C SER A 77 -1.30 -1.71 -12.29
N ALA A 78 -1.74 -0.59 -12.88
CA ALA A 78 -0.97 0.15 -13.88
C ALA A 78 0.16 0.98 -13.24
N LEU A 79 -0.09 1.55 -12.06
CA LEU A 79 0.96 2.18 -11.25
C LEU A 79 2.01 1.13 -10.85
N ARG A 80 1.58 -0.10 -10.54
CA ARG A 80 2.47 -1.21 -10.18
C ARG A 80 3.17 -1.84 -11.40
N GLY A 81 2.51 -2.02 -12.53
CA GLY A 81 3.12 -2.65 -13.73
C GLY A 81 4.28 -1.85 -14.32
N HIS A 82 4.24 -0.51 -14.24
CA HIS A 82 5.33 0.34 -14.74
C HIS A 82 6.36 0.77 -13.68
N LEU A 83 6.03 0.77 -12.38
CA LEU A 83 7.00 1.07 -11.31
C LEU A 83 7.65 -0.18 -10.68
N ALA A 84 7.00 -1.35 -10.73
CA ALA A 84 7.38 -2.48 -9.88
C ALA A 84 8.53 -3.36 -10.39
N ASP A 85 9.01 -3.19 -11.62
CA ASP A 85 9.95 -4.20 -12.11
C ASP A 85 11.39 -3.99 -11.67
N HIS A 86 12.01 -2.80 -11.71
CA HIS A 86 13.47 -2.76 -11.43
C HIS A 86 14.05 -1.51 -10.73
N LEU A 87 13.25 -0.54 -10.25
CA LEU A 87 13.78 0.78 -9.83
C LEU A 87 13.25 1.36 -8.50
N LEU A 88 12.42 0.64 -7.75
CA LEU A 88 11.98 1.11 -6.43
C LEU A 88 12.94 0.63 -5.34
N ASN A 89 13.63 1.59 -4.74
CA ASN A 89 14.39 1.38 -3.52
C ASN A 89 13.42 1.06 -2.36
N ALA A 90 13.90 0.36 -1.32
CA ALA A 90 13.11 -0.18 -0.22
C ALA A 90 12.13 0.85 0.40
N GLU A 91 12.59 2.08 0.59
CA GLU A 91 11.78 3.19 1.11
C GLU A 91 10.58 3.53 0.20
N LYS A 92 10.77 3.55 -1.12
CA LYS A 92 9.71 3.89 -2.07
C LYS A 92 8.67 2.77 -2.14
N SER A 93 9.12 1.51 -2.06
CA SER A 93 8.25 0.33 -2.01
C SER A 93 7.38 0.34 -0.74
N TYR A 94 7.99 0.67 0.40
CA TYR A 94 7.30 0.84 1.68
C TYR A 94 6.24 1.94 1.62
N ARG A 95 6.59 3.14 1.11
CA ARG A 95 5.62 4.22 0.92
C ARG A 95 4.49 3.88 -0.05
N GLY A 96 4.77 3.17 -1.14
CA GLY A 96 3.74 2.70 -2.06
C GLY A 96 2.73 1.79 -1.37
N THR A 97 3.20 0.93 -0.48
CA THR A 97 2.34 0.08 0.36
C THR A 97 1.54 0.91 1.36
N LEU A 98 2.18 1.91 2.01
CA LEU A 98 1.51 2.86 2.91
C LEU A 98 0.38 3.64 2.24
N LEU A 99 0.57 4.10 1.01
CA LEU A 99 -0.49 4.77 0.24
C LEU A 99 -1.69 3.85 0.00
N GLY A 100 -1.45 2.57 -0.33
CA GLY A 100 -2.53 1.59 -0.47
C GLY A 100 -3.30 1.35 0.84
N MET A 101 -2.61 1.37 1.99
CA MET A 101 -3.24 1.22 3.30
C MET A 101 -4.09 2.46 3.67
N ARG A 102 -3.61 3.67 3.37
CA ARG A 102 -4.36 4.92 3.58
C ARG A 102 -5.62 4.98 2.71
N HIS A 103 -5.51 4.57 1.44
CA HIS A 103 -6.68 4.42 0.56
C HIS A 103 -7.76 3.51 1.16
N GLY A 104 -7.37 2.40 1.79
CA GLY A 104 -8.31 1.53 2.50
C GLY A 104 -9.02 2.22 3.67
N VAL A 105 -8.34 3.13 4.38
CA VAL A 105 -8.96 3.94 5.45
C VAL A 105 -9.98 4.90 4.87
N ASP A 106 -9.61 5.66 3.84
CA ASP A 106 -10.49 6.62 3.17
C ASP A 106 -11.75 5.93 2.59
N LEU A 107 -11.57 4.72 2.03
CA LEU A 107 -12.68 3.92 1.53
C LEU A 107 -13.67 3.54 2.64
N VAL A 108 -13.18 3.13 3.82
CA VAL A 108 -14.06 2.74 4.94
C VAL A 108 -14.77 3.96 5.55
N GLU A 109 -14.12 5.14 5.57
CA GLU A 109 -14.80 6.40 5.91
C GLU A 109 -15.96 6.69 4.96
N LEU A 110 -15.75 6.51 3.65
CA LEU A 110 -16.79 6.72 2.65
C LEU A 110 -17.95 5.73 2.81
N ILE A 111 -17.66 4.45 3.08
CA ILE A 111 -18.68 3.45 3.40
C ILE A 111 -19.46 3.86 4.66
N GLN A 112 -18.77 4.31 5.71
CA GLN A 112 -19.42 4.77 6.95
C GLN A 112 -20.35 5.94 6.70
N TYR A 113 -19.91 6.91 5.90
CA TYR A 113 -20.71 8.08 5.53
C TYR A 113 -22.00 7.65 4.80
N VAL A 114 -21.88 6.79 3.79
CA VAL A 114 -23.03 6.28 3.03
C VAL A 114 -23.97 5.48 3.94
N ALA A 115 -23.44 4.58 4.77
CA ALA A 115 -24.22 3.80 5.72
C ALA A 115 -25.01 4.68 6.69
N THR A 116 -24.37 5.75 7.20
CA THR A 116 -25.01 6.71 8.09
C THR A 116 -26.13 7.47 7.38
N ALA A 117 -25.88 7.92 6.14
CA ALA A 117 -26.87 8.63 5.33
C ALA A 117 -28.08 7.75 4.95
N GLU A 118 -27.87 6.44 4.79
CA GLU A 118 -28.94 5.47 4.52
C GLU A 118 -29.61 4.91 5.80
N GLY A 119 -29.15 5.31 6.99
CA GLY A 119 -29.70 4.83 8.27
C GLY A 119 -29.25 3.41 8.67
N ASP A 120 -28.26 2.83 7.99
CA ASP A 120 -27.67 1.54 8.34
C ASP A 120 -26.68 1.70 9.52
N THR A 121 -27.25 1.78 10.71
CA THR A 121 -26.51 1.98 11.97
C THR A 121 -25.54 0.83 12.27
N GLN A 122 -25.83 -0.38 11.81
CA GLN A 122 -24.98 -1.54 12.07
C GLN A 122 -23.72 -1.52 11.20
N LEU A 123 -23.85 -1.18 9.91
CA LEU A 123 -22.71 -0.98 9.02
C LEU A 123 -21.86 0.21 9.46
N ALA A 124 -22.50 1.34 9.83
CA ALA A 124 -21.79 2.50 10.34
C ALA A 124 -20.99 2.17 11.62
N ALA A 125 -21.55 1.37 12.54
CA ALA A 125 -20.87 0.92 13.75
C ALA A 125 -19.73 -0.06 13.45
N TRP A 126 -19.89 -0.93 12.45
CA TRP A 126 -18.81 -1.81 11.99
C TRP A 126 -17.65 -1.00 11.43
N CYS A 127 -17.91 -0.01 10.56
CA CYS A 127 -16.90 0.88 10.04
C CYS A 127 -16.18 1.65 11.16
N ALA A 128 -16.92 2.14 12.17
CA ALA A 128 -16.32 2.81 13.33
C ALA A 128 -15.31 1.91 14.06
N ARG A 129 -15.66 0.63 14.32
CA ARG A 129 -14.75 -0.33 14.95
C ARG A 129 -13.54 -0.61 14.08
N TRP A 130 -13.76 -0.83 12.78
CA TRP A 130 -12.68 -1.05 11.82
C TRP A 130 -11.71 0.15 11.80
N LEU A 131 -12.23 1.38 11.75
CA LEU A 131 -11.43 2.61 11.69
C LEU A 131 -10.64 2.82 12.99
N SER A 132 -11.28 2.60 14.14
CA SER A 132 -10.62 2.70 15.44
C SER A 132 -9.45 1.72 15.59
N ALA A 133 -9.54 0.55 14.95
CA ALA A 133 -8.49 -0.46 15.00
C ALA A 133 -7.42 -0.24 13.91
N ARG A 134 -7.80 0.10 12.68
CA ARG A 134 -6.87 0.24 11.55
C ARG A 134 -6.05 1.51 11.60
N ARG A 135 -6.64 2.67 11.90
CA ARG A 135 -5.93 3.96 11.81
C ARG A 135 -4.65 4.00 12.62
N PRO A 136 -4.63 3.57 13.90
CA PRO A 136 -3.39 3.57 14.68
C PRO A 136 -2.30 2.69 14.07
N LEU A 137 -2.67 1.58 13.42
CA LEU A 137 -1.70 0.69 12.76
C LEU A 137 -1.09 1.33 11.51
N VAL A 138 -1.90 2.05 10.73
CA VAL A 138 -1.44 2.75 9.53
C VAL A 138 -0.58 3.96 9.90
N GLU A 139 -0.93 4.69 10.96
CA GLU A 139 -0.09 5.78 11.47
C GLU A 139 1.23 5.27 12.07
N ALA A 140 1.20 4.17 12.84
CA ALA A 140 2.43 3.53 13.29
C ALA A 140 3.34 3.12 12.12
N ALA A 141 2.77 2.59 11.03
CA ALA A 141 3.54 2.31 9.82
C ALA A 141 4.07 3.59 9.15
N ALA A 142 3.36 4.72 9.24
CA ALA A 142 3.83 6.00 8.72
C ALA A 142 4.99 6.59 9.54
N ASP A 143 4.91 6.50 10.87
CA ASP A 143 5.97 6.97 11.78
C ASP A 143 7.32 6.29 11.50
N GLU A 144 7.27 5.02 11.10
CA GLU A 144 8.45 4.24 10.72
C GLU A 144 9.19 4.74 9.46
N LEU A 145 8.65 5.73 8.74
CA LEU A 145 9.42 6.45 7.71
C LEU A 145 10.65 7.15 8.30
N ALA A 146 10.60 7.54 9.58
CA ALA A 146 11.76 8.09 10.28
C ALA A 146 12.91 7.07 10.37
N TRP A 147 12.62 5.77 10.43
CA TRP A 147 13.65 4.72 10.44
C TRP A 147 14.47 4.72 9.15
N PHE A 148 13.81 4.94 8.01
CA PHE A 148 14.47 5.04 6.70
C PHE A 148 15.29 6.32 6.59
N ALA A 149 14.77 7.46 7.05
CA ALA A 149 15.50 8.73 7.08
C ALA A 149 16.79 8.62 7.91
N ALA A 150 16.75 7.92 9.05
CA ALA A 150 17.92 7.65 9.88
C ALA A 150 18.89 6.61 9.28
N ARG A 151 18.49 5.88 8.23
CA ARG A 151 19.28 4.80 7.61
C ARG A 151 19.29 4.89 6.07
N PRO A 152 19.89 5.94 5.47
CA PRO A 152 19.83 6.18 4.03
C PRO A 152 20.32 5.00 3.18
N ALA A 153 21.39 4.33 3.58
CA ALA A 153 21.93 3.17 2.87
C ALA A 153 20.94 1.99 2.79
N ARG A 154 20.08 1.81 3.80
CA ARG A 154 19.01 0.80 3.75
C ARG A 154 17.81 1.31 2.95
N ALA A 155 17.49 2.60 3.06
CA ALA A 155 16.42 3.23 2.30
C ALA A 155 16.62 3.15 0.78
N THR A 156 17.86 3.28 0.32
CA THR A 156 18.22 3.27 -1.11
C THR A 156 18.52 1.89 -1.68
N ARG A 157 18.52 0.82 -0.86
CA ARG A 157 18.73 -0.54 -1.37
C ARG A 157 17.57 -0.94 -2.27
N ALA A 158 17.85 -1.67 -3.34
CA ALA A 158 16.81 -2.24 -4.19
C ALA A 158 15.83 -3.09 -3.36
N ALA A 159 14.53 -2.92 -3.57
CA ALA A 159 13.50 -3.68 -2.84
C ALA A 159 13.43 -5.16 -3.27
N LYS A 160 14.04 -5.54 -4.40
CA LYS A 160 14.20 -6.91 -4.87
C LYS A 160 15.65 -7.13 -5.31
N ASP A 161 16.28 -8.21 -4.88
CA ASP A 161 17.54 -8.68 -5.46
C ASP A 161 17.24 -9.26 -6.84
N SER A 162 17.55 -8.48 -7.88
CA SER A 162 17.47 -8.89 -9.28
C SER A 162 18.81 -8.59 -9.96
N VAL A 163 19.35 -9.58 -10.67
CA VAL A 163 20.56 -9.44 -11.51
C VAL A 163 20.39 -8.31 -12.53
N VAL A 164 19.18 -8.12 -13.04
CA VAL A 164 18.83 -7.04 -13.98
C VAL A 164 18.84 -5.67 -13.29
N ALA A 165 18.41 -5.58 -12.03
CA ALA A 165 18.46 -4.33 -11.27
C ALA A 165 19.91 -3.87 -11.02
N HIS A 166 20.85 -4.80 -10.80
CA HIS A 166 22.27 -4.46 -10.64
C HIS A 166 22.89 -3.92 -11.93
N LEU A 167 22.53 -4.49 -13.08
CA LEU A 167 22.97 -4.01 -14.41
C LEU A 167 22.42 -2.62 -14.73
N LEU A 168 21.13 -2.36 -14.43
CA LEU A 168 20.51 -1.06 -14.67
C LEU A 168 21.04 0.02 -13.71
N GLN A 169 21.27 -0.30 -12.44
CA GLN A 169 21.90 0.61 -11.48
C GLN A 169 23.30 1.03 -11.95
N GLY A 170 24.07 0.08 -12.50
CA GLY A 170 25.39 0.35 -13.10
C GLY A 170 25.31 1.32 -14.27
N LEU A 171 24.31 1.18 -15.15
CA LEU A 171 24.08 2.08 -16.28
C LEU A 171 23.69 3.49 -15.86
N VAL A 172 22.78 3.63 -14.88
CA VAL A 172 22.35 4.94 -14.36
C VAL A 172 23.51 5.68 -13.70
N ASN A 173 24.25 5.00 -12.83
CA ASN A 173 25.44 5.59 -12.19
C ASN A 173 26.51 5.97 -13.23
N GLY A 174 26.67 5.18 -14.29
CA GLY A 174 27.57 5.49 -15.40
C GLY A 174 27.16 6.73 -16.18
N ALA A 175 25.86 6.90 -16.44
CA ALA A 175 25.32 8.07 -17.12
C ALA A 175 25.48 9.36 -16.27
N GLU A 176 25.26 9.27 -14.95
CA GLU A 176 25.47 10.39 -14.03
C GLU A 176 26.95 10.80 -13.95
N LEU A 177 27.86 9.83 -13.90
CA LEU A 177 29.31 10.09 -13.95
C LEU A 177 29.74 10.74 -15.26
N ALA A 178 29.18 10.31 -16.40
CA ALA A 178 29.44 10.92 -17.70
C ALA A 178 28.92 12.36 -17.77
N ALA A 179 27.71 12.62 -17.27
CA ALA A 179 27.11 13.95 -17.21
C ALA A 179 27.92 14.89 -16.29
N GLN A 180 28.42 14.40 -15.16
CA GLN A 180 29.29 15.18 -14.27
C GLN A 180 30.64 15.52 -14.91
N ARG A 181 31.24 14.58 -15.67
CA ARG A 181 32.47 14.86 -16.43
C ARG A 181 32.27 15.88 -17.54
N LEU A 182 31.18 15.78 -18.29
CA LEU A 182 30.82 16.75 -19.33
C LEU A 182 30.63 18.16 -18.76
N ARG A 183 29.95 18.29 -17.61
CA ARG A 183 29.80 19.59 -16.92
C ARG A 183 31.13 20.17 -16.45
N ARG A 184 32.07 19.35 -15.96
CA ARG A 184 33.41 19.81 -15.57
C ARG A 184 34.24 20.26 -16.76
N LEU A 185 34.17 19.56 -17.89
CA LEU A 185 34.87 19.94 -19.11
C LEU A 185 34.32 21.24 -19.71
N ALA A 186 32.99 21.42 -19.70
CA ALA A 186 32.36 22.67 -20.12
C ALA A 186 32.75 23.86 -19.21
N ALA A 187 32.94 23.62 -17.91
CA ALA A 187 33.38 24.64 -16.95
C ALA A 187 34.87 25.00 -17.04
N LEU A 188 35.71 24.19 -17.71
CA LEU A 188 37.13 24.45 -17.94
C LEU A 188 37.41 25.09 -19.31
N ALA A 189 36.40 25.12 -20.19
CA ALA A 189 36.49 25.63 -21.56
C ALA A 189 35.84 27.02 -21.75
N GLY A 190 35.35 27.63 -20.67
CA GLY A 190 34.91 29.03 -20.60
C GLY A 190 35.78 29.83 -19.66
#